data_AF-A0A835QVM8-F1
#
_entry.id   AF-A0A835QVM8-F1
#
_cell.length_a   1.000
_cell.length_b   1.000
_cell.length_c   1.000
_cell.angle_alpha   90.00
_cell.angle_beta   90.00
_cell.angle_gamma   90.00
#
_symmetry.space_group_name_H-M   'P 1'
#
loop_
_entity.id
_entity.type
_entity.pdbx_description
1 polymer ?
#
loop_
_entity_poly.entity_id
_entity_poly.type
_entity_poly.pdbx_seq_one_letter_code
_entity_poly.pdbx_strand_id
1 'polypeptide(L)'
;MECLLLASAAIALLLLGLIPAGVSNADDNGIEIAYGSVIKLMHERRSSGCILTTSSTDRGGQQSVTGYPDVDDASSYWIVKPKLDSSAKQGDAIPSGSIIRLQHMTTRRWLHSHVYASPSQVTWR
;
A
#
# COMPACT_ATOMS: atom_id res chain seq x y z
N MET A 1 -46.07 21.95 27.47
CA MET A 1 -45.51 21.12 26.37
C MET A 1 -44.04 21.44 26.08
N GLU A 2 -43.48 22.53 26.60
CA GLU A 2 -42.08 22.92 26.36
C GLU A 2 -41.05 22.13 27.19
N CYS A 3 -41.44 21.60 28.37
CA CYS A 3 -40.55 20.78 29.21
C CYS A 3 -40.14 19.43 28.58
N LEU A 4 -40.97 18.87 27.69
CA LEU A 4 -40.69 17.59 27.02
C LEU A 4 -39.70 17.72 25.86
N LEU A 5 -39.70 18.87 25.16
CA LEU A 5 -38.77 19.16 24.06
C LEU A 5 -37.34 19.38 24.56
N LEU A 6 -37.19 20.05 25.71
CA LEU A 6 -35.88 20.27 26.34
C LEU A 6 -35.24 18.96 26.83
N ALA A 7 -36.04 18.01 27.32
CA ALA A 7 -35.56 16.70 27.77
C ALA A 7 -35.05 15.84 26.60
N SER A 8 -35.72 15.88 25.44
CA SER A 8 -35.31 15.14 24.23
C SER A 8 -34.01 15.68 23.63
N ALA A 9 -33.84 17.00 23.60
CA ALA A 9 -32.62 17.65 23.12
C ALA A 9 -31.40 17.29 24.00
N ALA A 10 -31.58 17.18 25.32
CA ALA A 10 -30.52 16.77 26.24
C ALA A 10 -30.08 15.32 26.02
N ILE A 11 -31.00 14.41 25.71
CA ILE A 11 -30.70 13.00 25.42
C ILE A 11 -29.98 12.85 24.08
N ALA A 12 -30.38 13.63 23.06
CA ALA A 12 -29.70 13.66 21.77
C ALA A 12 -28.26 14.20 21.88
N LEU A 13 -28.03 15.20 22.74
CA LEU A 13 -26.69 15.74 23.02
C LEU A 13 -25.80 14.74 23.79
N LEU A 14 -26.40 13.96 24.71
CA LEU A 14 -25.71 12.91 25.45
C LEU A 14 -25.31 11.72 24.55
N LEU A 15 -26.13 11.40 23.54
CA LEU A 15 -25.86 10.34 22.56
C LEU A 15 -24.81 10.75 21.52
N LEU A 16 -24.71 12.04 21.17
CA LEU A 16 -23.69 12.54 20.25
C LEU A 16 -22.29 12.65 20.88
N GLY A 17 -22.20 12.68 22.22
CA GLY A 17 -20.94 12.73 22.97
C GLY A 17 -20.27 11.36 23.16
N LEU A 18 -20.92 10.26 22.78
CA LEU A 18 -20.42 8.89 22.97
C LEU A 18 -19.87 8.25 21.69
N ILE A 19 -19.32 9.07 20.79
CA ILE A 19 -18.53 8.55 19.66
C ILE A 19 -17.11 8.38 20.20
N PRO A 20 -16.59 7.16 20.39
CA PRO A 20 -15.17 7.01 20.64
C PRO A 20 -14.45 7.56 19.42
N ALA A 21 -13.85 8.74 19.55
CA ALA A 21 -12.84 9.21 18.62
C ALA A 21 -11.75 8.14 18.63
N GLY A 22 -11.59 7.44 17.50
CA GLY A 22 -10.51 6.48 17.35
C GLY A 22 -9.20 7.19 17.65
N VAL A 23 -8.60 6.87 18.79
CA VAL A 23 -7.27 7.34 19.15
C VAL A 23 -6.30 6.56 18.26
N SER A 24 -5.94 7.15 17.12
CA SER A 24 -4.73 6.75 16.39
C SER A 24 -3.55 7.24 17.20
N ASN A 25 -2.86 6.33 17.87
CA ASN A 25 -1.56 6.60 18.48
C ASN A 25 -0.59 6.96 17.33
N ALA A 26 -0.32 8.25 17.16
CA ALA A 26 0.72 8.72 16.27
C ALA A 26 2.07 8.42 16.95
N ASP A 27 2.73 7.39 16.45
CA ASP A 27 4.17 7.20 16.58
C ASP A 27 4.89 8.42 15.99
N ASP A 28 5.70 9.07 16.83
CA ASP A 28 6.48 10.27 16.54
C ASP A 28 7.80 9.90 15.84
N ASN A 29 7.70 9.50 14.55
CA ASN A 29 8.64 9.81 13.44
C ASN A 29 8.44 8.93 12.18
N GLY A 30 7.50 8.00 12.14
CA GLY A 30 7.29 7.14 10.97
C GLY A 30 6.25 7.69 9.98
N ILE A 31 6.63 7.90 8.72
CA ILE A 31 5.65 8.06 7.63
C ILE A 31 4.77 6.81 7.59
N GLU A 32 3.51 6.93 8.03
CA GLU A 32 2.57 5.82 8.04
C GLU A 32 2.11 5.53 6.60
N ILE A 33 2.32 4.28 6.14
CA ILE A 33 1.91 3.86 4.81
C ILE A 33 0.43 3.46 4.84
N ALA A 34 -0.37 4.14 4.03
CA ALA A 34 -1.78 3.88 3.84
C ALA A 34 -2.06 3.21 2.49
N TYR A 35 -3.24 2.62 2.35
CA TYR A 35 -3.70 2.14 1.04
C TYR A 35 -3.83 3.31 0.07
N GLY A 36 -3.33 3.13 -1.15
CA GLY A 36 -3.24 4.16 -2.17
C GLY A 36 -1.94 4.96 -2.16
N SER A 37 -1.08 4.80 -1.14
CA SER A 37 0.26 5.36 -1.17
C SER A 37 1.07 4.86 -2.37
N VAL A 38 1.87 5.76 -2.93
CA VAL A 38 2.82 5.45 -4.01
C VAL A 38 4.20 5.31 -3.41
N ILE A 39 4.82 4.15 -3.59
CA ILE A 39 6.07 3.77 -2.94
C ILE A 39 7.09 3.28 -3.96
N LYS A 40 8.37 3.33 -3.55
CA LYS A 40 9.48 2.62 -4.18
C LYS A 40 9.97 1.53 -3.24
N LEU A 41 10.34 0.39 -3.79
CA LEU A 41 10.82 -0.76 -3.03
C LEU A 41 12.34 -0.87 -3.22
N MET A 42 13.09 -0.50 -2.19
CA MET A 42 14.55 -0.57 -2.18
C MET A 42 15.02 -1.84 -1.46
N HIS A 43 15.95 -2.56 -2.08
CA HIS A 43 16.49 -3.78 -1.49
C HIS A 43 17.65 -3.45 -0.52
N GLU A 44 17.42 -3.63 0.79
CA GLU A 44 18.31 -3.24 1.88
C GLU A 44 19.71 -3.92 1.85
N ARG A 45 19.78 -5.22 1.56
CA ARG A 45 21.03 -6.00 1.68
C ARG A 45 22.07 -5.67 0.60
N ARG A 46 21.72 -4.96 -0.47
CA ARG A 46 22.70 -4.55 -1.50
C ARG A 46 23.10 -3.11 -1.23
N SER A 47 24.40 -2.88 -1.02
CA SER A 47 25.03 -1.56 -0.89
C SER A 47 24.75 -0.61 -2.05
N SER A 48 24.26 -1.13 -3.18
CA SER A 48 23.92 -0.38 -4.40
C SER A 48 22.45 0.06 -4.50
N GLY A 49 21.64 -0.03 -3.44
CA GLY A 49 20.31 0.62 -3.39
C GLY A 49 19.37 0.25 -4.55
N CYS A 50 19.35 -1.02 -4.97
CA CYS A 50 18.55 -1.42 -6.13
C CYS A 50 17.05 -1.21 -5.87
N ILE A 51 16.37 -0.54 -6.81
CA ILE A 51 14.94 -0.25 -6.73
C ILE A 51 14.18 -1.20 -7.66
N LEU A 52 13.05 -1.73 -7.19
CA LEU A 52 12.17 -2.57 -8.00
C LEU A 52 11.54 -1.77 -9.14
N THR A 53 11.93 -2.08 -10.37
CA THR A 53 11.52 -1.42 -11.61
C THR A 53 10.87 -2.43 -12.56
N THR A 54 9.96 -1.95 -13.42
CA THR A 54 9.39 -2.76 -14.49
C THR A 54 10.05 -2.44 -15.83
N SER A 55 10.34 -3.47 -16.62
CA SER A 55 10.84 -3.31 -17.99
C SER A 55 9.81 -3.77 -19.01
N SER A 56 9.86 -3.21 -20.21
CA SER A 56 8.94 -3.52 -21.32
C SER A 56 9.24 -4.85 -22.02
N THR A 57 10.09 -5.70 -21.42
CA THR A 57 10.44 -7.00 -22.03
C THR A 57 9.33 -8.00 -21.75
N ASP A 58 8.43 -8.15 -22.71
CA ASP A 58 7.36 -9.14 -22.67
C ASP A 58 7.91 -10.53 -23.03
N ARG A 59 8.05 -11.41 -22.04
CA ARG A 59 8.27 -12.85 -22.28
C ARG A 59 6.94 -13.58 -22.09
N GLY A 60 6.31 -14.00 -23.20
CA GLY A 60 5.05 -14.73 -23.14
C GLY A 60 3.85 -13.91 -22.65
N GLY A 61 3.85 -12.59 -22.86
CA GLY A 61 2.76 -11.68 -22.47
C GLY A 61 2.80 -11.18 -21.01
N GLN A 62 3.82 -11.58 -20.24
CA GLN A 62 4.09 -11.09 -18.90
C GLN A 62 5.18 -10.02 -18.91
N GLN A 63 4.97 -8.97 -18.13
CA GLN A 63 5.94 -7.88 -17.95
C GLN A 63 7.04 -8.33 -16.98
N SER A 64 8.31 -8.18 -17.35
CA SER A 64 9.42 -8.44 -16.43
C SER A 64 9.59 -7.34 -15.38
N VAL A 65 9.94 -7.77 -14.17
CA VAL A 65 10.25 -6.90 -13.03
C VAL A 65 11.68 -7.19 -12.59
N THR A 66 12.51 -6.16 -12.48
CA THR A 66 13.93 -6.26 -12.14
C THR A 66 14.29 -5.28 -11.02
N GLY A 67 15.41 -5.50 -10.35
CA GLY A 67 15.99 -4.50 -9.44
C GLY A 67 17.17 -3.84 -10.13
N TYR A 68 17.18 -2.51 -10.24
CA TYR A 68 18.27 -1.78 -10.89
C TYR A 68 18.78 -0.65 -9.96
N PRO A 69 20.10 -0.45 -9.83
CA PRO A 69 20.65 0.67 -9.05
C PRO A 69 20.37 2.00 -9.75
N ASP A 70 20.17 3.07 -8.98
CA ASP A 70 20.08 4.45 -9.49
C ASP A 70 18.95 4.74 -10.50
N VAL A 71 17.94 3.86 -10.61
CA VAL A 71 16.73 4.12 -11.40
C VAL A 71 15.65 4.73 -10.50
N ASP A 72 15.61 6.05 -10.53
CA ASP A 72 14.52 6.87 -9.99
C ASP A 72 13.70 7.45 -11.14
N ASP A 73 12.87 6.62 -11.76
CA ASP A 73 11.97 7.05 -12.82
C ASP A 73 10.55 6.49 -12.65
N ALA A 74 9.67 6.82 -13.60
CA ALA A 74 8.27 6.40 -13.62
C ALA A 74 8.06 4.87 -13.55
N SER A 75 9.07 4.07 -13.90
CA SER A 75 9.02 2.60 -13.90
C SER A 75 9.21 1.96 -12.52
N SER A 76 9.59 2.78 -11.53
CA SER A 76 9.90 2.36 -10.16
C SER A 76 8.77 2.59 -9.16
N TYR A 77 7.68 3.26 -9.58
CA TYR A 77 6.56 3.60 -8.70
C TYR A 77 5.49 2.50 -8.63
N TRP A 78 5.15 2.12 -7.40
CA TRP A 78 4.16 1.11 -7.08
C TRP A 78 3.06 1.70 -6.19
N ILE A 79 1.81 1.44 -6.53
CA ILE A 79 0.64 1.82 -5.75
C ILE A 79 0.27 0.66 -4.83
N VAL A 80 0.18 0.93 -3.52
CA VAL A 80 -0.26 -0.07 -2.54
C VAL A 80 -1.78 -0.20 -2.60
N LYS A 81 -2.28 -1.42 -2.81
CA LYS A 81 -3.71 -1.73 -2.88
C LYS A 81 -4.06 -2.84 -1.87
N PRO A 82 -5.27 -2.83 -1.30
CA PRO A 82 -5.71 -3.91 -0.43
C PRO A 82 -5.90 -5.19 -1.24
N LYS A 83 -5.92 -6.34 -0.55
CA LYS A 83 -6.30 -7.63 -1.17
C LYS A 83 -7.68 -7.56 -1.84
N LEU A 84 -7.96 -8.50 -2.74
CA LEU A 84 -9.32 -8.71 -3.25
C LEU A 84 -10.25 -8.99 -2.07
N ASP A 85 -11.48 -8.49 -2.14
CA ASP A 85 -12.53 -8.68 -1.13
C ASP A 85 -12.25 -8.06 0.26
N SER A 86 -11.32 -7.11 0.34
CA SER A 86 -11.14 -6.27 1.52
C SER A 86 -12.17 -5.14 1.55
N SER A 87 -12.65 -4.78 2.75
CA SER A 87 -13.43 -3.55 2.99
C SER A 87 -12.55 -2.30 3.12
N ALA A 88 -11.22 -2.45 3.12
CA ALA A 88 -10.29 -1.35 3.27
C ALA A 88 -10.37 -0.37 2.09
N LYS A 89 -10.29 0.92 2.42
CA LYS A 89 -10.41 2.04 1.50
C LYS A 89 -9.06 2.73 1.34
N GLN A 90 -8.96 3.55 0.30
CA GLN A 90 -7.81 4.44 0.14
C GLN A 90 -7.72 5.40 1.32
N GLY A 91 -6.51 5.57 1.87
CA GLY A 91 -6.26 6.36 3.07
C GLY A 91 -6.30 5.56 4.36
N ASP A 92 -6.84 4.33 4.37
CA ASP A 92 -6.79 3.49 5.56
C ASP A 92 -5.34 3.06 5.82
N ALA A 93 -4.91 3.14 7.08
CA ALA A 93 -3.63 2.64 7.54
C ALA A 93 -3.49 1.14 7.25
N ILE A 94 -2.25 0.68 7.03
CA ILE A 94 -1.96 -0.72 6.74
C ILE A 94 -1.37 -1.39 8.00
N PRO A 95 -2.14 -2.23 8.72
CA PRO A 95 -1.60 -2.97 9.85
C PRO A 95 -0.48 -3.92 9.43
N SER A 96 0.51 -4.10 10.29
CA SER A 96 1.57 -5.09 10.09
C SER A 96 0.98 -6.50 9.89
N GLY A 97 1.54 -7.26 8.95
CA GLY A 97 1.05 -8.59 8.57
C GLY A 97 -0.13 -8.60 7.60
N SER A 98 -0.62 -7.43 7.17
CA SER A 98 -1.68 -7.35 6.16
C SER A 98 -1.25 -7.86 4.79
N ILE A 99 -2.16 -8.53 4.10
CA ILE A 99 -1.96 -8.93 2.70
C ILE A 99 -2.28 -7.74 1.80
N ILE A 100 -1.26 -7.28 1.07
CA ILE A 100 -1.37 -6.18 0.11
C ILE A 100 -1.15 -6.68 -1.32
N ARG A 101 -1.52 -5.85 -2.29
CA ARG A 101 -1.19 -5.99 -3.70
C ARG A 101 -0.45 -4.74 -4.16
N LEU A 102 0.53 -4.92 -5.04
CA LEU A 102 1.30 -3.82 -5.61
C LEU A 102 0.97 -3.68 -7.08
N GLN A 103 0.49 -2.49 -7.46
CA GLN A 103 0.17 -2.17 -8.84
C GLN A 103 1.22 -1.20 -9.39
N HIS A 104 1.81 -1.53 -10.54
CA HIS A 104 2.73 -0.63 -11.21
C HIS A 104 1.97 0.63 -11.70
N MET A 105 2.49 1.82 -11.37
CA MET A 105 1.79 3.08 -11.60
C MET A 105 1.48 3.33 -13.07
N THR A 106 2.46 3.07 -13.95
CA THR A 106 2.38 3.41 -15.37
C THR A 106 1.59 2.36 -16.16
N THR A 107 1.94 1.08 -16.02
CA THR A 107 1.32 0.00 -16.82
C THR A 107 0.03 -0.55 -16.22
N ARG A 108 -0.28 -0.19 -14.97
CA ARG A 108 -1.43 -0.71 -14.19
C ARG A 108 -1.43 -2.23 -14.02
N ARG A 109 -0.32 -2.90 -14.35
CA ARG A 109 -0.11 -4.32 -14.14
C ARG A 109 0.20 -4.59 -12.68
N TRP A 110 -0.06 -5.82 -12.24
CA TRP A 110 0.14 -6.25 -10.86
C TRP A 110 1.50 -6.91 -10.72
N LEU A 111 2.19 -6.65 -9.61
CA LEU A 111 3.32 -7.46 -9.21
C LEU A 111 2.81 -8.88 -8.92
N HIS A 112 3.32 -9.85 -9.66
CA HIS A 112 2.87 -11.22 -9.57
C HIS A 112 4.06 -12.17 -9.69
N SER A 113 3.96 -13.33 -9.04
CA SER A 113 4.94 -14.40 -9.15
C SER A 113 4.25 -15.73 -9.41
N HIS A 114 4.95 -16.64 -10.06
CA HIS A 114 4.51 -18.02 -10.28
C HIS A 114 5.56 -18.98 -9.72
N VAL A 115 5.19 -20.24 -9.54
CA VAL A 115 6.12 -21.32 -9.16
C VAL A 115 6.91 -21.78 -10.40
N TYR A 116 7.55 -20.83 -11.09
CA TYR A 116 8.47 -21.11 -12.20
C TYR A 116 9.80 -20.45 -11.90
N ALA A 117 10.89 -21.15 -12.25
CA ALA A 117 12.23 -20.60 -12.11
C ALA A 117 12.34 -19.29 -12.91
N SER A 118 12.94 -18.26 -12.29
CA SER A 118 13.12 -16.97 -12.94
C SER A 118 13.95 -17.14 -14.22
N PRO A 119 13.72 -16.33 -15.28
CA PRO A 119 14.35 -16.52 -16.60
C PRO A 119 15.88 -16.31 -16.67
N SER A 120 16.58 -16.20 -15.55
CA SER A 120 18.04 -16.10 -15.50
C SER A 120 18.58 -16.47 -14.12
N GLN A 121 18.88 -17.76 -13.89
CA GLN A 121 20.06 -18.11 -13.10
C GLN A 121 21.29 -17.76 -13.95
N VAL A 122 21.76 -16.51 -13.86
CA VAL A 122 23.12 -16.20 -14.31
C VAL A 122 24.05 -17.04 -13.44
N THR A 123 24.64 -18.07 -14.01
CA THR A 123 25.80 -18.74 -13.42
C THR A 123 26.93 -17.74 -13.49
N TRP A 124 27.24 -17.09 -12.36
CA TRP A 124 28.51 -16.41 -12.22
C TRP A 124 29.60 -17.49 -12.32
N ARG A 125 30.35 -17.49 -13.42
CA ARG A 125 31.69 -18.05 -13.46
C ARG A 125 32.68 -16.99 -13.01
#